data_AF-A0A3P1VI96-F1
#
_entry.id   AF-A0A3P1VI96-F1
#
_cell.length_a   1.000
_cell.length_b   1.000
_cell.length_c   1.000
_cell.angle_alpha   90.00
_cell.angle_beta   90.00
_cell.angle_gamma   90.00
#
_symmetry.space_group_name_H-M   'P 1'
#
loop_
_entity.id
_entity.type
_entity.pdbx_description
1 polymer ?
#
loop_
_entity_poly.entity_id
_entity_poly.type
_entity_poly.pdbx_seq_one_letter_code
_entity_poly.pdbx_strand_id
1 'polypeptide(L)'
;MVYTGMPYSSWKRQSRTIEELEHIFFEKEGMKRERENEFIQECIERDLEFAKKHYQTTGNITYSIPVNDLPKDFNNLEVNLEVNLYNLIHYVYSDDELRFFYKTSKISFISNLTDVLNISEDIALQIHSLLSDEDYIIKSLHESWFRLCEVNERNRLLKSKYGSYDPFYKTVSNSILGKIEKLKLKSRFIKNWRNNRFWKKKGLSRKSISKLYSLVSFFYLEHDWDRIAYQKLFCFQIRGDNKF
;
A
#
# COMPACT_ATOMS: atom_id res chain seq x y z
N MET A 1 79.50 4.84 -20.74
CA MET A 1 78.42 5.48 -19.96
C MET A 1 77.41 4.38 -19.63
N VAL A 2 77.46 3.84 -18.41
CA VAL A 2 76.65 2.70 -17.98
C VAL A 2 75.41 3.24 -17.28
N TYR A 3 74.23 3.05 -17.86
CA TYR A 3 72.95 3.38 -17.26
C TYR A 3 72.61 2.32 -16.19
N THR A 4 72.67 2.69 -14.91
CA THR A 4 72.12 1.90 -13.81
C THR A 4 70.59 2.05 -13.80
N GLY A 5 69.89 1.12 -14.42
CA GLY A 5 68.44 1.00 -14.29
C GLY A 5 68.08 0.60 -12.86
N MET A 6 67.29 1.43 -12.17
CA MET A 6 66.64 1.07 -10.90
C MET A 6 65.81 -0.19 -11.08
N PRO A 7 65.81 -1.15 -10.13
CA PRO A 7 64.95 -2.31 -10.22
C PRO A 7 63.51 -1.87 -10.03
N TYR A 8 62.68 -2.26 -10.99
CA TYR A 8 61.22 -2.17 -10.95
C TYR A 8 60.74 -2.73 -9.61
N SER A 9 60.37 -1.85 -8.67
CA SER A 9 59.62 -2.24 -7.48
C SER A 9 58.27 -2.73 -7.97
N SER A 10 58.15 -4.04 -8.08
CA SER A 10 56.92 -4.75 -8.38
C SER A 10 55.90 -4.40 -7.30
N TRP A 11 55.04 -3.43 -7.60
CA TRP A 11 53.76 -3.28 -6.94
C TRP A 11 52.98 -4.57 -7.16
N LYS A 12 53.14 -5.54 -6.26
CA LYS A 12 52.17 -6.63 -6.08
C LYS A 12 50.86 -5.98 -5.62
N ARG A 13 50.05 -5.49 -6.56
CA ARG A 13 48.61 -5.43 -6.35
C ARG A 13 48.17 -6.87 -6.18
N GLN A 14 47.93 -7.30 -4.93
CA GLN A 14 47.16 -8.51 -4.68
C GLN A 14 45.81 -8.31 -5.36
N SER A 15 45.62 -8.94 -6.51
CA SER A 15 44.33 -9.07 -7.16
C SER A 15 43.50 -9.98 -6.27
N ARG A 16 42.53 -9.40 -5.55
CA ARG A 16 41.54 -10.17 -4.80
C ARG A 16 40.87 -11.17 -5.72
N THR A 17 40.68 -12.40 -5.26
CA THR A 17 39.95 -13.41 -6.02
C THR A 17 38.48 -13.02 -6.15
N ILE A 18 37.78 -13.57 -7.14
CA ILE A 18 36.34 -13.32 -7.34
C ILE A 18 35.56 -13.70 -6.07
N GLU A 19 35.93 -14.81 -5.43
CA GLU A 19 35.34 -15.28 -4.17
C GLU A 19 35.55 -14.29 -3.01
N GLU A 20 36.73 -13.67 -2.89
CA GLU A 20 36.98 -12.62 -1.89
C GLU A 20 36.16 -11.34 -2.17
N LEU A 21 35.95 -10.99 -3.44
CA LEU A 21 35.11 -9.86 -3.83
C LEU A 21 33.62 -10.12 -3.56
N GLU A 22 33.15 -11.34 -3.82
CA GLU A 22 31.81 -11.80 -3.49
C GLU A 22 31.57 -11.79 -1.99
N HIS A 23 32.49 -12.33 -1.18
CA HIS A 23 32.39 -12.31 0.28
C HIS A 23 32.28 -10.88 0.83
N ILE A 24 33.15 -9.97 0.38
CA ILE A 24 33.13 -8.57 0.79
C ILE A 24 31.83 -7.87 0.34
N PHE A 25 31.29 -8.24 -0.82
CA PHE A 25 30.00 -7.73 -1.28
C PHE A 25 28.87 -8.17 -0.35
N PHE A 26 28.79 -9.47 -0.03
CA PHE A 26 27.78 -10.02 0.87
C PHE A 26 27.88 -9.44 2.29
N GLU A 27 29.09 -9.29 2.84
CA GLU A 27 29.29 -8.64 4.15
C GLU A 27 28.83 -7.18 4.13
N LYS A 28 29.17 -6.43 3.07
CA LYS A 28 28.73 -5.04 2.92
C LYS A 28 27.22 -4.91 2.75
N GLU A 29 26.60 -5.82 2.01
CA GLU A 29 25.13 -5.87 1.90
C GLU A 29 24.47 -6.29 3.20
N GLY A 30 25.09 -7.20 3.97
CA GLY A 30 24.64 -7.57 5.31
C GLY A 30 24.63 -6.37 6.25
N MET A 31 25.75 -5.67 6.38
CA MET A 31 25.84 -4.47 7.24
C MET A 31 24.92 -3.34 6.78
N LYS A 32 24.67 -3.19 5.47
CA LYS A 32 23.70 -2.20 4.98
C LYS A 32 22.28 -2.54 5.43
N ARG A 33 21.86 -3.80 5.26
CA ARG A 33 20.54 -4.26 5.69
C ARG A 33 20.35 -4.14 7.21
N GLU A 34 21.37 -4.45 7.99
CA GLU A 34 21.34 -4.25 9.45
C GLU A 34 21.09 -2.79 9.82
N ARG A 35 21.84 -1.85 9.23
CA ARG A 35 21.63 -0.41 9.46
C ARG A 35 20.28 0.09 9.00
N GLU A 36 19.77 -0.40 7.87
CA GLU A 36 18.44 -0.07 7.38
C GLU A 36 17.36 -0.56 8.36
N ASN A 37 17.51 -1.77 8.89
CA ASN A 37 16.61 -2.33 9.89
C ASN A 37 16.66 -1.55 11.22
N GLU A 38 17.85 -1.19 11.70
CA GLU A 38 18.03 -0.34 12.88
C GLU A 38 17.34 1.02 12.70
N PHE A 39 17.56 1.66 11.55
CA PHE A 39 16.93 2.95 11.23
C PHE A 39 15.40 2.84 11.16
N ILE A 40 14.87 1.78 10.53
CA ILE A 40 13.44 1.52 10.49
C ILE A 40 12.88 1.35 11.90
N GLN A 41 13.57 0.60 12.75
CA GLN A 41 13.16 0.36 14.12
C GLN A 41 13.15 1.66 14.94
N GLU A 42 14.16 2.51 14.80
CA GLU A 42 14.19 3.84 15.43
C GLU A 42 13.01 4.71 14.97
N CYS A 43 12.67 4.68 13.67
CA CYS A 43 11.53 5.43 13.14
C CYS A 43 10.21 4.92 13.73
N ILE A 44 10.01 3.60 13.78
CA ILE A 44 8.84 2.98 14.40
C ILE A 44 8.71 3.40 15.87
N GLU A 45 9.80 3.34 16.63
CA GLU A 45 9.81 3.72 18.05
C GLU A 45 9.44 5.19 18.24
N ARG A 46 10.01 6.10 17.45
CA ARG A 46 9.69 7.53 17.49
C ARG A 46 8.21 7.80 17.20
N ASP A 47 7.65 7.16 16.17
CA ASP A 47 6.24 7.34 15.82
C ASP A 47 5.32 6.74 16.89
N LEU A 48 5.70 5.63 17.52
CA LEU A 48 4.94 5.05 18.64
C LEU A 48 4.97 5.96 19.88
N GLU A 49 6.12 6.56 20.21
CA GLU A 49 6.23 7.55 21.27
C GLU A 49 5.38 8.78 20.99
N PHE A 50 5.42 9.28 19.75
CA PHE A 50 4.56 10.38 19.31
C PHE A 50 3.09 10.02 19.48
N ALA A 51 2.66 8.84 19.02
CA ALA A 51 1.27 8.39 19.14
C ALA A 51 0.82 8.34 20.61
N LYS A 52 1.66 7.76 21.48
CA LYS A 52 1.40 7.69 22.92
C LYS A 52 1.30 9.08 23.56
N LYS A 53 2.11 10.05 23.11
CA LYS A 53 2.09 11.42 23.64
C LYS A 53 0.92 12.25 23.11
N HIS A 54 0.65 12.18 21.82
CA HIS A 54 -0.30 13.06 21.14
C HIS A 54 -1.73 12.52 21.17
N TYR A 55 -1.90 11.21 20.94
CA TYR A 55 -3.21 10.55 20.93
C TYR A 55 -3.52 9.81 22.24
N GLN A 56 -2.57 9.76 23.18
CA GLN A 56 -2.71 9.05 24.46
C GLN A 56 -2.92 7.53 24.30
N THR A 57 -2.68 6.99 23.10
CA THR A 57 -2.87 5.58 22.77
C THR A 57 -2.01 5.20 21.57
N THR A 58 -1.69 3.91 21.47
CA THR A 58 -1.17 3.28 20.25
C THR A 58 -2.19 2.30 19.65
N GLY A 59 -3.39 2.21 20.25
CA GLY A 59 -4.48 1.34 19.83
C GLY A 59 -5.35 1.94 18.75
N ASN A 60 -6.64 1.59 18.76
CA ASN A 60 -7.59 2.05 17.77
C ASN A 60 -7.95 3.52 18.00
N ILE A 61 -7.95 4.29 16.91
CA ILE A 61 -8.56 5.62 16.85
C ILE A 61 -9.53 5.66 15.68
N THR A 62 -10.48 6.57 15.75
CA THR A 62 -11.38 6.87 14.63
C THR A 62 -11.10 8.30 14.17
N TYR A 63 -10.91 8.49 12.87
CA TYR A 63 -10.83 9.81 12.28
C TYR A 63 -11.85 9.94 11.15
N SER A 64 -12.46 11.12 11.05
CA SER A 64 -13.36 11.44 9.94
C SER A 64 -12.58 11.90 8.72
N ILE A 65 -12.85 11.31 7.56
CA ILE A 65 -12.23 11.72 6.31
C ILE A 65 -12.79 13.09 5.93
N PRO A 66 -11.94 14.11 5.73
CA PRO A 66 -12.41 15.43 5.33
C PRO A 66 -13.18 15.37 4.00
N VAL A 67 -14.26 16.15 3.88
CA VAL A 67 -15.06 16.26 2.65
C VAL A 67 -14.21 16.64 1.44
N ASN A 68 -13.16 17.43 1.64
CA ASN A 68 -12.23 17.84 0.57
C ASN A 68 -11.40 16.69 -0.01
N ASP A 69 -11.24 15.59 0.74
CA ASP A 69 -10.54 14.38 0.29
C ASP A 69 -11.52 13.39 -0.39
N LEU A 70 -12.83 13.70 -0.44
CA LEU A 70 -13.85 12.87 -1.07
C LEU A 70 -14.14 13.29 -2.52
N PRO A 71 -14.56 12.35 -3.40
CA PRO A 71 -15.05 12.69 -4.74
C PRO A 71 -16.33 13.50 -4.65
N LYS A 72 -16.54 14.44 -5.59
CA LYS A 72 -17.72 15.32 -5.64
C LYS A 72 -19.06 14.60 -5.44
N ASP A 73 -19.19 13.40 -5.99
CA ASP A 73 -20.41 12.58 -5.90
C ASP A 73 -20.69 12.03 -4.48
N PHE A 74 -19.70 12.11 -3.59
CA PHE A 74 -19.70 11.59 -2.22
C PHE A 74 -19.37 12.66 -1.16
N ASN A 75 -19.36 13.94 -1.51
CA ASN A 75 -19.04 15.02 -0.56
C ASN A 75 -20.03 15.13 0.62
N ASN A 76 -21.23 14.56 0.49
CA ASN A 76 -22.24 14.52 1.55
C ASN A 76 -22.16 13.21 2.37
N LEU A 77 -21.20 12.32 2.05
CA LEU A 77 -20.98 11.08 2.77
C LEU A 77 -20.12 11.38 3.99
N GLU A 78 -20.64 11.08 5.17
CA GLU A 78 -19.83 11.05 6.38
C GLU A 78 -19.08 9.73 6.43
N VAL A 79 -17.75 9.81 6.38
CA VAL A 79 -16.88 8.64 6.33
C VAL A 79 -15.92 8.68 7.50
N ASN A 80 -15.99 7.64 8.32
CA ASN A 80 -15.06 7.46 9.42
C ASN A 80 -14.14 6.30 9.11
N LEU A 81 -12.84 6.55 9.23
CA LEU A 81 -11.82 5.51 9.18
C LEU A 81 -11.38 5.16 10.60
N GLU A 82 -11.58 3.91 10.97
CA GLU A 82 -10.99 3.33 12.17
C GLU A 82 -9.64 2.71 11.79
N VAL A 83 -8.59 3.10 12.51
CA VAL A 83 -7.22 2.60 12.31
C VAL A 83 -6.59 2.26 13.65
N ASN A 84 -5.74 1.24 13.67
CA ASN A 84 -4.92 0.92 14.83
C ASN A 84 -3.54 1.57 14.64
N LEU A 85 -3.15 2.50 15.52
CA LEU A 85 -1.94 3.30 15.32
C LEU A 85 -0.66 2.45 15.29
N TYR A 86 -0.57 1.42 16.14
CA TYR A 86 0.55 0.48 16.13
C TYR A 86 0.68 -0.20 14.76
N ASN A 87 -0.41 -0.80 14.27
CA ASN A 87 -0.41 -1.45 12.97
C ASN A 87 -0.18 -0.44 11.83
N LEU A 88 -0.73 0.76 11.93
CA LEU A 88 -0.56 1.81 10.93
C LEU A 88 0.91 2.24 10.75
N ILE A 89 1.63 2.42 11.86
CA ILE A 89 3.05 2.74 11.85
C ILE A 89 3.83 1.58 11.24
N HIS A 90 3.62 0.37 11.74
CA HIS A 90 4.28 -0.83 11.20
C HIS A 90 3.96 -1.06 9.72
N TYR A 91 2.75 -0.73 9.26
CA TYR A 91 2.35 -0.83 7.85
C TYR A 91 3.24 0.02 6.94
N VAL A 92 3.55 1.26 7.32
CA VAL A 92 4.34 2.17 6.47
C VAL A 92 5.81 1.75 6.37
N TYR A 93 6.37 1.18 7.43
CA TYR A 93 7.76 0.74 7.45
C TYR A 93 7.96 -0.72 7.05
N SER A 94 6.88 -1.48 6.84
CA SER A 94 6.97 -2.88 6.43
C SER A 94 7.23 -3.04 4.93
N ASP A 95 7.99 -4.09 4.60
CA ASP A 95 8.10 -4.58 3.24
C ASP A 95 6.78 -5.16 2.73
N ASP A 96 6.66 -5.24 1.39
CA ASP A 96 5.44 -5.64 0.68
C ASP A 96 4.84 -6.95 1.24
N GLU A 97 5.67 -7.90 1.68
CA GLU A 97 5.24 -9.18 2.26
C GLU A 97 4.54 -9.06 3.63
N LEU A 98 5.00 -8.12 4.47
CA LEU A 98 4.51 -7.95 5.84
C LEU A 98 3.39 -6.91 5.96
N ARG A 99 3.31 -5.95 5.02
CA ARG A 99 2.26 -4.90 5.01
C ARG A 99 0.86 -5.46 5.13
N PHE A 100 0.57 -6.60 4.49
CA PHE A 100 -0.75 -7.22 4.53
C PHE A 100 -1.22 -7.54 5.96
N PHE A 101 -0.32 -7.93 6.87
CA PHE A 101 -0.66 -8.26 8.25
C PHE A 101 -0.97 -7.03 9.12
N TYR A 102 -0.41 -5.88 8.74
CA TYR A 102 -0.61 -4.61 9.45
C TYR A 102 -1.77 -3.78 8.87
N LYS A 103 -2.40 -4.24 7.78
CA LYS A 103 -3.53 -3.53 7.18
C LYS A 103 -4.75 -3.58 8.08
N THR A 104 -5.09 -2.46 8.72
CA THR A 104 -6.18 -2.44 9.72
C THR A 104 -7.23 -1.37 9.50
N SER A 105 -7.06 -0.50 8.50
CA SER A 105 -8.08 0.47 8.13
C SER A 105 -9.44 -0.19 7.91
N LYS A 106 -10.44 0.32 8.63
CA LYS A 106 -11.84 -0.04 8.49
C LYS A 106 -12.65 1.20 8.19
N ILE A 107 -13.39 1.15 7.09
CA ILE A 107 -14.25 2.24 6.65
C ILE A 107 -15.65 1.98 7.19
N SER A 108 -16.22 2.99 7.82
CA SER A 108 -17.61 3.00 8.27
C SER A 108 -18.36 4.17 7.63
N PHE A 109 -19.53 3.85 7.07
CA PHE A 109 -20.49 4.80 6.53
C PHE A 109 -21.71 4.72 7.46
N ILE A 110 -21.77 5.57 8.48
CA ILE A 110 -22.61 5.30 9.66
C ILE A 110 -24.13 5.52 9.41
N SER A 111 -24.54 6.34 8.44
CA SER A 111 -25.99 6.58 8.23
C SER A 111 -26.42 7.04 6.83
N ASN A 112 -25.54 7.62 6.01
CA ASN A 112 -25.99 8.44 4.86
C ASN A 112 -25.92 7.69 3.51
N LEU A 113 -25.65 6.38 3.51
CA LEU A 113 -25.49 5.59 2.29
C LEU A 113 -26.79 5.53 1.47
N THR A 114 -27.92 5.45 2.17
CA THR A 114 -29.28 5.46 1.60
C THR A 114 -29.52 6.72 0.77
N ASP A 115 -29.18 7.89 1.30
CA ASP A 115 -29.37 9.18 0.63
C ASP A 115 -28.42 9.35 -0.56
N VAL A 116 -27.14 8.99 -0.39
CA VAL A 116 -26.11 9.16 -1.42
C VAL A 116 -26.37 8.25 -2.64
N LEU A 117 -26.80 7.01 -2.39
CA LEU A 117 -27.11 6.03 -3.43
C LEU A 117 -28.57 6.08 -3.89
N ASN A 118 -29.45 6.81 -3.17
CA ASN A 118 -30.89 6.83 -3.37
C ASN A 118 -31.48 5.41 -3.36
N ILE A 119 -31.30 4.71 -2.24
CA ILE A 119 -31.71 3.31 -2.01
C ILE A 119 -32.42 3.18 -0.66
N SER A 120 -33.23 2.12 -0.49
CA SER A 120 -33.84 1.82 0.81
C SER A 120 -32.81 1.31 1.82
N GLU A 121 -33.15 1.45 3.10
CA GLU A 121 -32.34 0.97 4.22
C GLU A 121 -32.05 -0.55 4.14
N ASP A 122 -33.05 -1.36 3.79
CA ASP A 122 -32.89 -2.81 3.60
C ASP A 122 -31.82 -3.15 2.54
N ILE A 123 -31.70 -2.32 1.50
CA ILE A 123 -30.71 -2.50 0.45
C ILE A 123 -29.34 -2.05 0.94
N ALA A 124 -29.26 -0.94 1.68
CA ALA A 124 -28.02 -0.47 2.28
C ALA A 124 -27.44 -1.52 3.24
N LEU A 125 -28.26 -2.11 4.10
CA LEU A 125 -27.87 -3.20 5.00
C LEU A 125 -27.35 -4.43 4.24
N GLN A 126 -28.02 -4.82 3.14
CA GLN A 126 -27.54 -5.91 2.29
C GLN A 126 -26.19 -5.60 1.63
N ILE A 127 -25.96 -4.35 1.20
CA ILE A 127 -24.67 -3.92 0.65
C ILE A 127 -23.59 -4.01 1.74
N HIS A 128 -23.85 -3.49 2.93
CA HIS A 128 -22.92 -3.57 4.06
C HIS A 128 -22.58 -5.01 4.43
N SER A 129 -23.59 -5.88 4.55
CA SER A 129 -23.39 -7.30 4.81
C SER A 129 -22.52 -7.94 3.73
N LEU A 130 -22.81 -7.68 2.45
CA LEU A 130 -22.06 -8.27 1.34
C LEU A 130 -20.59 -7.78 1.29
N LEU A 131 -20.35 -6.51 1.57
CA LEU A 131 -18.99 -5.95 1.66
C LEU A 131 -18.24 -6.51 2.87
N SER A 132 -18.90 -6.69 4.01
CA SER A 132 -18.32 -7.29 5.21
C SER A 132 -17.99 -8.76 4.99
N ASP A 133 -18.89 -9.53 4.37
CA ASP A 133 -18.68 -10.96 4.06
C ASP A 133 -17.49 -11.17 3.10
N GLU A 134 -17.21 -10.18 2.25
CA GLU A 134 -16.13 -10.23 1.26
C GLU A 134 -14.91 -9.38 1.63
N ASP A 135 -14.82 -8.85 2.86
CA ASP A 135 -13.76 -7.93 3.29
C ASP A 135 -12.36 -8.48 3.00
N TYR A 136 -12.11 -9.75 3.33
CA TYR A 136 -10.84 -10.41 3.04
C TYR A 136 -10.53 -10.47 1.52
N ILE A 137 -11.53 -10.78 0.69
CA ILE A 137 -11.36 -10.87 -0.77
C ILE A 137 -11.06 -9.50 -1.35
N ILE A 138 -11.79 -8.48 -0.88
CA ILE A 138 -11.63 -7.08 -1.29
C ILE A 138 -10.25 -6.55 -0.90
N LYS A 139 -9.82 -6.76 0.36
CA LYS A 139 -8.48 -6.39 0.83
C LYS A 139 -7.38 -7.10 0.04
N SER A 140 -7.54 -8.40 -0.22
CA SER A 140 -6.59 -9.17 -1.03
C SER A 140 -6.51 -8.67 -2.48
N LEU A 141 -7.63 -8.23 -3.05
CA LEU A 141 -7.68 -7.63 -4.38
C LEU A 141 -6.96 -6.30 -4.42
N HIS A 142 -7.26 -5.41 -3.48
CA HIS A 142 -6.58 -4.12 -3.34
C HIS A 142 -5.06 -4.33 -3.26
N GLU A 143 -4.61 -5.22 -2.38
CA GLU A 143 -3.19 -5.51 -2.20
C GLU A 143 -2.53 -6.03 -3.49
N SER A 144 -3.21 -6.96 -4.17
CA SER A 144 -2.71 -7.49 -5.44
C SER A 144 -2.62 -6.41 -6.52
N TRP A 145 -3.58 -5.49 -6.58
CA TRP A 145 -3.53 -4.34 -7.48
C TRP A 145 -2.38 -3.40 -7.16
N PHE A 146 -2.17 -3.08 -5.88
CA PHE A 146 -1.10 -2.18 -5.46
C PHE A 146 0.28 -2.75 -5.79
N ARG A 147 0.51 -4.04 -5.50
CA ARG A 147 1.74 -4.74 -5.89
C ARG A 147 1.96 -4.74 -7.39
N LEU A 148 0.90 -4.89 -8.18
CA LEU A 148 0.99 -4.79 -9.64
C LEU A 148 1.47 -3.39 -10.07
N CYS A 149 0.91 -2.34 -9.48
CA CYS A 149 1.32 -0.96 -9.73
C CYS A 149 2.79 -0.72 -9.35
N GLU A 150 3.24 -1.19 -8.18
CA GLU A 150 4.64 -1.08 -7.76
C GLU A 150 5.60 -1.80 -8.71
N VAL A 151 5.27 -3.03 -9.13
CA VAL A 151 6.06 -3.80 -10.10
C VAL A 151 6.15 -3.06 -11.44
N ASN A 152 5.05 -2.46 -11.90
CA ASN A 152 5.02 -1.66 -13.12
C ASN A 152 5.91 -0.40 -13.01
N GLU A 153 5.83 0.31 -11.88
CA GLU A 153 6.63 1.51 -11.63
C GLU A 153 8.12 1.20 -11.49
N ARG A 154 8.49 0.15 -10.74
CA ARG A 154 9.89 -0.33 -10.63
C ARG A 154 10.45 -0.67 -12.00
N ASN A 155 9.70 -1.40 -12.82
CA ASN A 155 10.11 -1.73 -14.18
C ASN A 155 10.23 -0.50 -15.09
N ARG A 156 9.33 0.49 -14.94
CA ARG A 156 9.43 1.78 -15.66
C ARG A 156 10.71 2.53 -15.29
N LEU A 157 11.06 2.59 -13.99
CA LEU A 157 12.26 3.24 -13.49
C LEU A 157 13.54 2.52 -13.95
N LEU A 158 13.56 1.19 -13.92
CA LEU A 158 14.68 0.39 -14.43
C LEU A 158 14.91 0.64 -15.92
N LYS A 159 13.84 0.61 -16.72
CA LYS A 159 13.92 0.93 -18.14
C LYS A 159 14.46 2.33 -18.38
N SER A 160 14.02 3.31 -17.60
CA SER A 160 14.50 4.69 -17.70
C SER A 160 15.98 4.83 -17.34
N LYS A 161 16.46 4.07 -16.34
CA LYS A 161 17.83 4.20 -15.81
C LYS A 161 18.86 3.40 -16.60
N TYR A 162 18.50 2.21 -17.05
CA TYR A 162 19.43 1.26 -17.65
C TYR A 162 19.08 0.87 -19.09
N GLY A 163 17.98 1.39 -19.64
CA GLY A 163 17.53 1.06 -21.01
C GLY A 163 16.93 -0.35 -21.15
N SER A 164 16.90 -1.13 -20.07
CA SER A 164 16.45 -2.51 -20.04
C SER A 164 15.29 -2.71 -19.07
N TYR A 165 14.42 -3.68 -19.41
CA TYR A 165 13.36 -4.12 -18.51
C TYR A 165 13.91 -5.06 -17.43
N ASP A 166 13.22 -5.14 -16.30
CA ASP A 166 13.47 -6.20 -15.34
C ASP A 166 13.20 -7.57 -15.99
N PRO A 167 14.17 -8.51 -15.97
CA PRO A 167 14.04 -9.82 -16.62
C PRO A 167 12.84 -10.64 -16.13
N PHE A 168 12.43 -10.46 -14.87
CA PHE A 168 11.34 -11.21 -14.23
C PHE A 168 10.03 -10.44 -14.18
N TYR A 169 10.00 -9.17 -14.60
CA TYR A 169 8.82 -8.32 -14.60
C TYR A 169 7.57 -9.02 -15.16
N LYS A 170 7.69 -9.61 -16.36
CA LYS A 170 6.53 -10.27 -17.01
C LYS A 170 6.02 -11.44 -16.17
N THR A 171 6.91 -12.24 -15.61
CA THR A 171 6.57 -13.41 -14.78
C THR A 171 5.85 -12.97 -13.51
N VAL A 172 6.39 -11.97 -12.82
CA VAL A 172 5.81 -11.43 -11.58
C VAL A 172 4.45 -10.77 -11.87
N SER A 173 4.38 -9.91 -12.89
CA SER A 173 3.16 -9.22 -13.32
C SER A 173 2.05 -10.22 -13.67
N ASN A 174 2.35 -11.23 -14.49
CA ASN A 174 1.38 -12.27 -14.87
C ASN A 174 0.92 -13.11 -13.67
N SER A 175 1.80 -13.41 -12.71
CA SER A 175 1.45 -14.11 -11.48
C SER A 175 0.45 -13.30 -10.65
N ILE A 176 0.70 -12.00 -10.48
CA ILE A 176 -0.18 -11.09 -9.75
C ILE A 176 -1.53 -10.94 -10.47
N LEU A 177 -1.53 -10.75 -11.79
CA LEU A 177 -2.74 -10.71 -12.61
C LEU A 177 -3.56 -12.00 -12.46
N GLY A 178 -2.91 -13.16 -12.46
CA GLY A 178 -3.56 -14.45 -12.21
C GLY A 178 -4.21 -14.54 -10.82
N LYS A 179 -3.57 -13.99 -9.79
CA LYS A 179 -4.16 -13.89 -8.44
C LYS A 179 -5.38 -12.95 -8.43
N ILE A 180 -5.28 -11.79 -9.07
CA ILE A 180 -6.38 -10.82 -9.20
C ILE A 180 -7.60 -11.49 -9.85
N GLU A 181 -7.43 -12.17 -10.98
CA GLU A 181 -8.55 -12.83 -11.66
C GLU A 181 -9.17 -13.93 -10.82
N LYS A 182 -8.36 -14.75 -10.12
CA LYS A 182 -8.88 -15.75 -9.17
C LYS A 182 -9.71 -15.12 -8.05
N LEU A 183 -9.28 -13.98 -7.50
CA LEU A 183 -10.01 -13.28 -6.45
C LEU A 183 -11.30 -12.63 -6.96
N LYS A 184 -11.28 -12.02 -8.16
CA LYS A 184 -12.50 -11.52 -8.83
C LYS A 184 -13.52 -12.63 -9.03
N LEU A 185 -13.07 -13.84 -9.36
CA LEU A 185 -13.93 -15.02 -9.49
C LEU A 185 -14.44 -15.58 -8.15
N LYS A 186 -13.94 -15.11 -7.00
CA LYS A 186 -14.49 -15.48 -5.69
C LYS A 186 -15.50 -14.45 -5.17
N SER A 187 -15.31 -13.17 -5.49
CA SER A 187 -16.23 -12.10 -5.08
C SER A 187 -17.54 -12.15 -5.86
N ARG A 188 -18.66 -12.35 -5.15
CA ARG A 188 -20.01 -12.19 -5.68
C ARG A 188 -20.30 -10.72 -5.99
N PHE A 189 -19.78 -9.79 -5.18
CA PHE A 189 -19.96 -8.36 -5.41
C PHE A 189 -19.37 -7.92 -6.76
N ILE A 190 -18.10 -8.29 -7.01
CA ILE A 190 -17.35 -7.88 -8.21
C ILE A 190 -17.83 -8.62 -9.46
N LYS A 191 -18.23 -9.89 -9.36
CA LYS A 191 -18.87 -10.61 -10.47
C LYS A 191 -20.09 -9.86 -11.03
N ASN A 192 -20.86 -9.23 -10.15
CA ASN A 192 -22.05 -8.48 -10.53
C ASN A 192 -21.74 -7.10 -11.13
N TRP A 193 -20.48 -6.65 -11.14
CA TRP A 193 -20.09 -5.33 -11.69
C TRP A 193 -20.42 -5.19 -13.17
N ARG A 194 -20.16 -6.24 -13.97
CA ARG A 194 -20.52 -6.25 -15.39
C ARG A 194 -21.97 -6.67 -15.63
N ASN A 195 -22.58 -7.38 -14.68
CA ASN A 195 -23.94 -7.89 -14.77
C ASN A 195 -24.84 -7.33 -13.67
N ASN A 196 -25.34 -6.12 -13.93
CA ASN A 196 -26.22 -5.37 -13.03
C ASN A 196 -27.57 -6.04 -12.76
N ARG A 197 -27.85 -7.25 -13.29
CA ARG A 197 -29.12 -7.96 -13.09
C ARG A 197 -29.41 -8.22 -11.62
N PHE A 198 -28.39 -8.51 -10.81
CA PHE A 198 -28.55 -8.72 -9.38
C PHE A 198 -29.15 -7.48 -8.69
N TRP A 199 -28.51 -6.33 -8.86
CA TRP A 199 -28.96 -5.07 -8.27
C TRP A 199 -30.27 -4.54 -8.89
N LYS A 200 -30.47 -4.73 -10.20
CA LYS A 200 -31.76 -4.38 -10.85
C LYS A 200 -32.93 -5.17 -10.27
N LYS A 201 -32.75 -6.48 -10.00
CA LYS A 201 -33.79 -7.30 -9.34
C LYS A 201 -34.10 -6.84 -7.92
N LYS A 202 -33.14 -6.20 -7.26
CA LYS A 202 -33.28 -5.59 -5.93
C LYS A 202 -33.85 -4.16 -5.98
N GLY A 203 -34.21 -3.66 -7.16
CA GLY A 203 -34.86 -2.35 -7.33
C GLY A 203 -33.90 -1.17 -7.53
N LEU A 204 -32.59 -1.39 -7.66
CA LEU A 204 -31.65 -0.28 -7.86
C LEU A 204 -31.76 0.30 -9.27
N SER A 205 -31.81 1.63 -9.36
CA SER A 205 -31.70 2.35 -10.63
C SER A 205 -30.31 2.18 -11.25
N ARG A 206 -30.18 2.31 -12.58
CA ARG A 206 -28.88 2.27 -13.25
C ARG A 206 -27.88 3.29 -12.67
N LYS A 207 -28.38 4.46 -12.26
CA LYS A 207 -27.58 5.53 -11.64
C LYS A 207 -27.07 5.11 -10.26
N SER A 208 -27.94 4.54 -9.42
CA SER A 208 -27.59 4.02 -8.09
C SER A 208 -26.55 2.90 -8.18
N ILE A 209 -26.69 1.99 -9.14
CA ILE A 209 -25.72 0.91 -9.38
C ILE A 209 -24.36 1.48 -9.77
N SER A 210 -24.33 2.45 -10.69
CA SER A 210 -23.08 3.11 -11.10
C SER A 210 -22.40 3.78 -9.90
N LYS A 211 -23.16 4.53 -9.10
CA LYS A 211 -22.65 5.18 -7.88
C LYS A 211 -22.13 4.18 -6.85
N LEU A 212 -22.84 3.07 -6.64
CA LEU A 212 -22.41 2.00 -5.73
C LEU A 212 -21.04 1.44 -6.14
N TYR A 213 -20.86 1.13 -7.42
CA TYR A 213 -19.57 0.62 -7.89
C TYR A 213 -18.47 1.68 -7.85
N SER A 214 -18.78 2.94 -8.13
CA SER A 214 -17.82 4.04 -7.93
C SER A 214 -17.41 4.20 -6.46
N LEU A 215 -18.36 4.06 -5.53
CA LEU A 215 -18.10 4.11 -4.09
C LEU A 215 -17.17 2.96 -3.68
N VAL A 216 -17.49 1.73 -4.09
CA VAL A 216 -16.65 0.57 -3.76
C VAL A 216 -15.28 0.66 -4.41
N SER A 217 -15.18 1.13 -5.65
CA SER A 217 -13.90 1.36 -6.31
C SER A 217 -13.04 2.34 -5.51
N PHE A 218 -13.58 3.52 -5.20
CA PHE A 218 -12.86 4.57 -4.50
C PHE A 218 -12.42 4.14 -3.10
N PHE A 219 -13.35 3.65 -2.28
CA PHE A 219 -13.08 3.36 -0.87
C PHE A 219 -12.38 2.03 -0.64
N TYR A 220 -12.56 1.02 -1.47
CA TYR A 220 -12.04 -0.30 -1.16
C TYR A 220 -10.95 -0.81 -2.10
N LEU A 221 -10.81 -0.23 -3.31
CA LEU A 221 -9.91 -0.76 -4.33
C LEU A 221 -8.81 0.21 -4.77
N GLU A 222 -9.11 1.52 -4.80
CA GLU A 222 -8.21 2.53 -5.37
C GLU A 222 -7.28 3.18 -4.35
N HIS A 223 -7.73 3.35 -3.10
CA HIS A 223 -7.03 4.15 -2.11
C HIS A 223 -6.43 3.29 -0.99
N ASP A 224 -5.14 3.52 -0.75
CA ASP A 224 -4.42 2.99 0.41
C ASP A 224 -4.73 3.87 1.64
N TRP A 225 -5.85 3.55 2.29
CA TRP A 225 -6.32 4.31 3.44
C TRP A 225 -5.40 4.24 4.65
N ASP A 226 -4.64 3.16 4.85
CA ASP A 226 -3.64 3.07 5.92
C ASP A 226 -2.52 4.09 5.64
N ARG A 227 -2.00 4.15 4.42
CA ARG A 227 -0.98 5.15 4.08
C ARG A 227 -1.50 6.59 4.14
N ILE A 228 -2.72 6.84 3.66
CA ILE A 228 -3.34 8.18 3.74
C ILE A 228 -3.55 8.59 5.19
N ALA A 229 -4.07 7.69 6.03
CA ALA A 229 -4.27 7.91 7.45
C ALA A 229 -2.94 8.24 8.13
N TYR A 230 -1.90 7.45 7.86
CA TYR A 230 -0.56 7.71 8.41
C TYR A 230 -0.06 9.11 8.03
N GLN A 231 -0.18 9.49 6.76
CA GLN A 231 0.22 10.82 6.30
C GLN A 231 -0.53 11.95 7.01
N LYS A 232 -1.83 11.78 7.26
CA LYS A 232 -2.66 12.78 7.94
C LYS A 232 -2.42 12.80 9.46
N LEU A 233 -2.00 11.69 10.06
CA LEU A 233 -1.81 11.62 11.51
C LEU A 233 -0.37 11.97 11.92
N PHE A 234 0.62 11.51 11.15
CA PHE A 234 2.04 11.61 11.52
C PHE A 234 2.82 12.61 10.64
N CYS A 235 2.50 12.74 9.34
CA CYS A 235 3.33 13.56 8.44
C CYS A 235 3.11 15.08 8.50
N PHE A 236 2.23 15.60 9.37
CA PHE A 236 2.18 17.04 9.64
C PHE A 236 3.50 17.59 10.25
N GLN A 237 4.39 16.73 10.75
CA GLN A 237 5.68 17.13 11.33
C GLN A 237 6.81 17.37 10.31
N ILE A 238 6.79 16.77 9.11
CA ILE A 238 7.92 16.94 8.15
C ILE A 238 7.96 18.37 7.56
N ARG A 239 6.88 19.14 7.62
CA ARG A 239 6.85 20.55 7.17
C ARG A 239 7.15 21.56 8.28
N GLY A 240 7.31 21.12 9.53
CA GLY A 240 7.67 21.98 10.67
C GLY A 240 9.17 22.04 10.95
N ASP A 241 9.90 20.96 10.66
CA ASP A 241 11.30 20.80 11.09
C ASP A 241 12.27 20.46 9.93
N ASN A 242 12.03 21.00 8.72
CA ASN A 242 13.08 21.06 7.69
C ASN A 242 14.10 22.15 8.04
N LYS A 243 15.00 21.80 8.96
CA LYS A 243 16.35 22.35 9.05
C LYS A 243 17.35 21.19 9.12
N PHE A 244 17.60 20.53 7.99
CA PHE A 244 18.89 19.90 7.68
C PHE A 244 19.09 19.92 6.16
#